data_AF-A0A961HEJ0-F1
#
_entry.id   AF-A0A961HEJ0-F1
#
_cell.length_a   1.000
_cell.length_b   1.000
_cell.length_c   1.000
_cell.angle_alpha   90.00
_cell.angle_beta   90.00
_cell.angle_gamma   90.00
#
_symmetry.space_group_name_H-M   'P 1'
#
loop_
_entity.id
_entity.type
_entity.pdbx_description
1 polymer ?
#
loop_
_entity_poly.entity_id
_entity_poly.type
_entity_poly.pdbx_seq_one_letter_code
_entity_poly.pdbx_strand_id
1 'polypeptide(L)'
;LMGITKASLATDSWLSAASFQETTRVLTDAAINCRSDKLAGLKENVIIGKLIPAGTGINRYRNIQVQPTEEARAAAYTIPSYEDQYYSPDFGQATGAAVPLDDYGYSDYR
;
A
#
# COMPACT_ATOMS: atom_id res chain seq x y z
N LEU A 1 1.70 -24.06 -37.45
CA LEU A 1 1.94 -24.31 -36.01
C LEU A 1 3.39 -23.93 -35.68
N MET A 2 3.63 -23.09 -34.68
CA MET A 2 4.99 -22.73 -34.24
C MET A 2 5.25 -23.35 -32.86
N GLY A 3 6.45 -23.90 -32.64
CA GLY A 3 6.86 -24.42 -31.33
C GLY A 3 7.12 -23.28 -30.33
N ILE A 4 7.17 -23.61 -29.03
CA ILE A 4 7.30 -22.63 -27.94
C ILE A 4 8.54 -21.72 -28.07
N THR A 5 9.67 -22.27 -28.51
CA THR A 5 10.92 -21.51 -28.70
C THR A 5 10.77 -20.50 -29.83
N LYS A 6 10.19 -20.93 -30.96
CA LYS A 6 9.98 -20.05 -32.12
C LYS A 6 8.92 -19.00 -31.83
N ALA A 7 7.88 -19.36 -31.08
CA ALA A 7 6.85 -18.42 -30.63
C ALA A 7 7.42 -17.37 -29.65
N SER A 8 8.34 -17.76 -28.76
CA SER A 8 8.99 -16.84 -27.81
C SER A 8 9.95 -15.86 -28.48
N LEU A 9 10.64 -16.28 -29.55
CA LEU A 9 11.50 -15.41 -30.34
C LEU A 9 10.70 -14.48 -31.27
N ALA A 10 9.49 -14.87 -31.66
CA ALA A 10 8.59 -14.09 -32.51
C ALA A 10 7.75 -13.06 -31.73
N THR A 11 8.12 -12.74 -30.49
CA THR A 11 7.41 -11.72 -29.70
C THR A 11 7.69 -10.31 -30.22
N ASP A 12 6.71 -9.41 -30.05
CA ASP A 12 6.83 -8.03 -30.53
C ASP A 12 7.83 -7.19 -29.73
N SER A 13 8.16 -7.63 -28.51
CA SER A 13 9.20 -7.02 -27.68
C SER A 13 10.56 -7.61 -28.01
N TRP A 14 11.45 -6.78 -28.56
CA TRP A 14 12.83 -7.21 -28.76
C TRP A 14 13.58 -7.37 -27.44
N LEU A 15 13.22 -6.60 -26.40
CA LEU A 15 13.88 -6.67 -25.10
C LEU A 15 13.61 -8.03 -24.41
N SER A 16 12.36 -8.48 -24.47
CA SER A 16 11.91 -9.77 -23.94
C SER A 16 12.41 -10.95 -24.78
N ALA A 17 12.45 -10.80 -26.11
CA ALA A 17 13.02 -11.81 -27.00
C ALA A 17 14.53 -11.97 -26.76
N ALA A 18 15.29 -10.87 -26.65
CA ALA A 18 16.73 -10.88 -26.44
C ALA A 18 17.13 -11.49 -25.09
N SER A 19 16.27 -11.34 -24.06
CA SER A 19 16.50 -11.94 -22.74
C SER A 19 16.15 -13.44 -22.68
N PHE A 20 15.58 -14.02 -23.73
CA PHE A 20 15.26 -15.45 -23.77
C PHE A 20 16.44 -16.25 -24.32
N GLN A 21 16.75 -16.09 -25.61
CA GLN A 21 17.84 -16.75 -26.34
C GLN A 21 18.28 -15.89 -27.53
N GLU A 22 19.39 -16.25 -28.19
CA GLU A 22 19.89 -15.63 -29.42
C GLU A 22 20.09 -14.09 -29.32
N THR A 23 20.53 -13.59 -28.15
CA THR A 23 20.60 -12.15 -27.80
C THR A 23 21.28 -11.30 -28.88
N THR A 24 22.45 -11.70 -29.40
CA THR A 24 23.18 -10.93 -30.42
C THR A 24 22.38 -10.77 -31.70
N ARG A 25 21.69 -11.82 -32.15
CA ARG A 25 20.87 -11.80 -33.35
C ARG A 25 19.67 -10.87 -33.17
N VAL A 26 18.95 -11.02 -32.05
CA VAL A 26 17.77 -10.21 -31.74
C VAL A 26 18.12 -8.72 -31.64
N LEU A 27 19.24 -8.37 -30.98
CA LEU A 27 19.68 -6.97 -30.87
C LEU A 27 20.11 -6.39 -32.22
N THR A 28 20.79 -7.18 -33.05
CA THR A 28 21.21 -6.75 -34.39
C THR A 28 20.01 -6.47 -35.28
N ASP A 29 19.04 -7.40 -35.33
CA ASP A 29 17.82 -7.23 -36.10
C ASP A 29 16.99 -6.04 -35.58
N ALA A 30 16.91 -5.83 -34.26
CA ALA A 30 16.21 -4.69 -33.68
C ALA A 30 16.88 -3.34 -34.03
N ALA A 31 18.21 -3.29 -34.02
CA ALA A 31 18.98 -2.09 -34.38
C ALA A 31 18.85 -1.75 -35.87
N ILE A 32 18.94 -2.74 -36.76
CA ILE A 32 18.79 -2.55 -38.22
C ILE A 32 17.38 -2.06 -38.56
N ASN A 33 16.36 -2.63 -37.92
CA ASN A 33 14.96 -2.26 -38.16
C ASN A 33 14.49 -1.06 -37.32
N CYS A 34 15.38 -0.42 -36.54
CA CYS A 34 15.06 0.67 -35.61
C CYS A 34 13.82 0.38 -34.74
N ARG A 35 13.71 -0.83 -34.20
CA ARG A 35 12.54 -1.26 -33.42
C ARG A 35 12.50 -0.56 -32.06
N SER A 36 11.35 0.02 -31.73
CA SER A 36 11.07 0.55 -30.40
C SER A 36 10.23 -0.43 -29.59
N ASP A 37 10.60 -0.67 -28.33
CA ASP A 37 9.86 -1.55 -27.43
C ASP A 37 8.77 -0.77 -26.68
N LYS A 38 7.55 -1.32 -26.65
CA LYS A 38 6.39 -0.70 -25.98
C LYS A 38 6.37 -0.96 -24.46
N LEU A 39 7.20 -1.89 -23.96
CA LEU A 39 7.33 -2.19 -22.52
C LEU A 39 5.99 -2.56 -21.83
N ALA A 40 5.10 -3.20 -22.60
CA ALA A 40 3.74 -3.52 -22.14
C ALA A 40 3.61 -4.92 -21.55
N GLY A 41 4.65 -5.76 -21.65
CA GLY A 41 4.62 -7.12 -21.15
C GLY A 41 5.20 -7.25 -19.74
N LEU A 42 5.22 -8.49 -19.26
CA LEU A 42 5.70 -8.81 -17.92
C LEU A 42 7.23 -8.78 -17.85
N LYS A 43 7.92 -9.43 -18.81
CA LYS A 43 9.38 -9.57 -18.76
C LYS A 43 10.09 -8.22 -18.92
N GLU A 44 9.63 -7.38 -19.83
CA GLU A 44 10.26 -6.08 -20.10
C GLU A 44 10.19 -5.19 -18.84
N ASN A 45 9.04 -5.19 -18.17
CA ASN A 45 8.85 -4.42 -16.94
C ASN A 45 9.69 -4.95 -15.77
N VAL A 46 9.86 -6.28 -15.65
CA VAL A 46 10.77 -6.87 -14.65
C VAL A 46 12.22 -6.45 -14.91
N ILE A 47 12.69 -6.50 -16.16
CA ILE A 47 14.08 -6.16 -16.52
C ILE A 47 14.38 -4.68 -16.21
N ILE A 48 13.41 -3.78 -16.47
CA ILE A 48 13.57 -2.33 -16.25
C ILE A 48 13.35 -1.94 -14.78
N GLY A 49 12.71 -2.79 -13.98
CA GLY A 49 12.33 -2.48 -12.60
C GLY A 49 11.03 -1.67 -12.47
N LYS A 50 10.16 -1.70 -13.49
CA LYS A 50 8.82 -1.11 -13.43
C LYS A 50 7.81 -2.14 -12.90
N LEU A 51 6.76 -1.66 -12.21
CA LEU A 51 5.65 -2.51 -11.78
C LEU A 51 5.05 -3.29 -12.97
N ILE A 52 5.00 -4.62 -12.83
CA ILE A 52 4.48 -5.55 -13.84
C ILE A 52 3.00 -5.26 -14.17
N PRO A 53 2.55 -5.52 -15.40
CA PRO A 53 1.16 -5.28 -15.83
C PRO A 53 0.22 -6.41 -15.38
N ALA A 54 0.39 -6.93 -14.17
CA ALA A 54 -0.39 -8.02 -13.61
C ALA A 54 -0.63 -7.80 -12.10
N GLY A 55 -1.69 -8.40 -11.56
CA GLY A 55 -2.04 -8.26 -10.15
C GLY A 55 -2.25 -6.81 -9.73
N THR A 56 -1.61 -6.37 -8.65
CA THR A 56 -1.67 -4.99 -8.14
C THR A 56 -1.03 -3.97 -9.07
N GLY A 57 -0.24 -4.42 -10.05
CA GLY A 57 0.43 -3.54 -10.99
C GLY A 57 -0.45 -3.05 -12.14
N ILE A 58 -1.68 -3.55 -12.32
CA ILE A 58 -2.61 -3.01 -13.33
C ILE A 58 -3.15 -1.64 -12.90
N ASN A 59 -3.55 -0.80 -13.88
CA ASN A 59 -4.02 0.57 -13.62
C ASN A 59 -5.20 0.65 -12.62
N ARG A 60 -6.06 -0.38 -12.60
CA ARG A 60 -7.21 -0.47 -11.67
C ARG A 60 -6.79 -0.42 -10.21
N TYR A 61 -5.69 -1.09 -9.84
CA TYR A 61 -5.24 -1.20 -8.46
C TYR A 61 -4.08 -0.25 -8.13
N ARG A 62 -3.32 0.18 -9.14
CA ARG A 62 -2.17 1.08 -8.96
C ARG A 62 -2.56 2.50 -8.54
N ASN A 63 -3.65 3.03 -9.08
CA ASN A 63 -4.03 4.43 -8.93
C ASN A 63 -5.30 4.57 -8.06
N ILE A 64 -5.30 3.97 -6.87
CA ILE A 64 -6.42 4.06 -5.93
C ILE A 64 -6.19 5.25 -4.99
N GLN A 65 -7.19 6.12 -4.89
CA GLN A 65 -7.24 7.16 -3.88
C GLN A 65 -7.99 6.61 -2.66
N VAL A 66 -7.31 6.53 -1.53
CA VAL A 66 -7.90 6.04 -0.27
C VAL A 66 -8.25 7.25 0.59
N GLN A 67 -9.54 7.43 0.87
CA GLN A 67 -10.02 8.47 1.78
C GLN A 67 -10.66 7.82 3.02
N PRO A 68 -10.36 8.33 4.23
CA PRO A 68 -11.03 7.86 5.44
C PRO A 68 -12.52 8.25 5.41
N THR A 69 -13.36 7.42 6.02
CA THR A 69 -14.77 7.77 6.23
C THR A 69 -14.90 8.93 7.22
N GLU A 70 -15.95 9.75 7.08
CA GLU A 70 -16.17 10.91 7.95
C GLU A 70 -16.31 10.51 9.42
N GLU A 71 -16.96 9.38 9.68
CA GLU A 71 -17.11 8.79 11.01
C GLU A 71 -15.76 8.43 11.65
N ALA A 72 -14.86 7.77 10.90
CA ALA A 72 -13.53 7.42 11.38
C ALA A 72 -12.65 8.66 11.58
N ARG A 73 -12.80 9.67 10.72
CA ARG A 73 -12.12 10.96 10.86
C ARG A 73 -12.58 11.68 12.12
N ALA A 74 -13.89 11.72 12.41
CA ALA A 74 -14.44 12.38 13.58
C ALA A 74 -14.00 11.70 14.89
N ALA A 75 -14.01 10.36 14.92
CA ALA A 75 -13.58 9.58 16.09
C ALA A 75 -12.10 9.78 16.45
N ALA A 76 -11.24 10.04 15.47
CA ALA A 76 -9.82 10.32 15.71
C ALA A 76 -9.58 11.67 16.42
N TYR A 77 -10.50 12.63 16.28
CA TYR A 77 -10.44 13.93 16.97
C TYR A 77 -11.12 13.92 18.35
N THR A 78 -11.88 12.88 18.70
CA THR A 78 -12.54 12.73 20.00
C THR A 78 -11.70 11.98 21.03
N ILE A 79 -10.41 11.73 20.78
CA ILE A 79 -9.52 11.22 21.83
C ILE A 79 -9.45 12.30 22.92
N PRO A 80 -9.95 12.06 24.14
CA PRO A 80 -9.81 13.03 25.22
C PRO A 80 -8.31 13.23 25.40
N SER A 81 -7.85 14.46 25.26
CA SER A 81 -6.50 14.78 25.70
C SER A 81 -6.39 14.44 27.19
N TYR A 82 -5.18 14.11 27.67
CA TYR A 82 -4.97 13.79 29.09
C TYR A 82 -5.51 14.89 30.04
N GLU A 83 -5.59 16.14 29.55
CA GLU A 83 -6.21 17.25 30.28
C GLU A 83 -7.74 17.14 30.41
N ASP A 84 -8.44 16.61 29.40
CA ASP A 84 -9.92 16.54 29.38
C ASP A 84 -10.47 15.50 30.38
N GLN A 85 -9.70 14.44 30.65
CA GLN A 85 -10.04 13.46 31.69
C GLN A 85 -9.88 14.01 33.12
N TYR A 86 -9.03 15.03 33.32
CA TYR A 86 -8.70 15.54 34.66
C TYR A 86 -9.46 16.83 35.02
N TYR A 87 -9.92 17.61 34.03
CA TYR A 87 -10.59 18.90 34.24
C TYR A 87 -12.06 18.95 33.82
N SER A 88 -12.67 17.84 33.40
CA SER A 88 -14.12 17.82 33.17
C SER A 88 -14.86 17.93 34.53
N PRO A 89 -15.69 18.97 34.75
CA PRO A 89 -16.43 19.13 35.99
C PRO A 89 -17.67 18.24 35.96
N ASP A 90 -17.49 16.92 35.95
CA ASP A 90 -18.60 15.98 36.14
C ASP A 90 -18.99 16.01 37.62
N PHE A 91 -19.85 16.96 37.98
CA PHE A 91 -20.59 16.92 39.23
C PHE A 91 -21.58 15.77 39.09
N GLY A 92 -21.17 14.57 39.53
CA GLY A 92 -22.02 13.40 39.59
C GLY A 92 -23.39 13.76 40.16
N GLN A 93 -24.45 13.14 39.62
CA GLN A 93 -25.84 13.37 40.05
C GLN A 93 -25.92 13.43 41.58
N ALA A 94 -26.37 14.57 42.11
CA ALA A 94 -26.47 14.80 43.54
C ALA A 94 -27.46 13.80 44.16
N THR A 95 -26.96 12.70 44.70
CA THR A 95 -27.75 11.70 45.43
C THR A 95 -28.11 12.15 46.84
N GLY A 96 -27.71 13.37 47.25
CA GLY A 96 -27.98 13.94 48.57
C GLY A 96 -27.24 13.26 49.72
N ALA A 97 -26.46 12.21 49.45
CA ALA A 97 -25.63 11.55 50.44
C ALA A 97 -24.29 12.31 50.56
N ALA A 98 -23.99 12.84 51.75
CA ALA A 98 -22.66 13.31 52.06
C ALA A 98 -21.68 12.12 52.01
N VAL A 99 -20.59 12.25 51.26
CA VAL A 99 -19.51 11.25 51.24
C VAL A 99 -18.83 11.28 52.60
N PRO A 100 -18.85 10.19 53.39
CA PRO A 100 -18.16 10.13 54.68
C PRO A 100 -16.65 10.23 54.46
N LEU A 101 -15.97 11.09 55.22
CA LEU A 101 -14.53 11.33 55.09
C LEU A 101 -13.67 10.26 55.79
N ASP A 102 -14.31 9.24 56.37
CA ASP A 102 -13.70 8.33 57.34
C ASP A 102 -12.97 7.14 56.68
N ASP A 103 -13.14 6.94 55.37
CA ASP A 103 -12.53 5.82 54.63
C ASP A 103 -11.20 6.17 53.94
N TYR A 104 -10.66 7.39 54.14
CA TYR A 104 -9.26 7.68 53.78
C TYR A 104 -8.30 7.08 54.81
N GLY A 105 -8.18 5.76 54.78
CA GLY A 105 -7.24 4.98 55.57
C GLY A 105 -5.79 5.32 55.20
N TYR A 106 -5.19 6.29 55.89
CA TYR A 106 -3.75 6.58 55.87
C TYR A 106 -2.92 5.58 56.71
N SER A 107 -3.39 4.34 56.90
CA SER A 107 -2.77 3.38 57.83
C SER A 107 -1.71 2.46 57.21
N ASP A 108 -1.55 2.40 55.88
CA ASP A 108 -0.62 1.45 55.23
C ASP A 108 0.64 2.11 54.65
N TYR A 109 1.28 2.98 55.44
CA TYR A 109 2.66 3.40 55.20
C TYR A 109 3.53 3.17 56.44
N ARG A 110 3.74 1.90 56.81
CA ARG A 110 4.90 1.46 57.60
C ARG A 110 5.37 0.08 57.18
#